data_AF-A0A9D4DMH2-F1
#
_entry.id   AF-A0A9D4DMH2-F1
#
_cell.length_a   1.000
_cell.length_b   1.000
_cell.length_c   1.000
_cell.angle_alpha   90.00
_cell.angle_beta   90.00
_cell.angle_gamma   90.00
#
_symmetry.space_group_name_H-M   'P 1'
#
loop_
_entity.id
_entity.type
_entity.pdbx_description
1 polymer ?
#
loop_
_entity_poly.entity_id
_entity_poly.type
_entity_poly.pdbx_seq_one_letter_code
_entity_poly.pdbx_strand_id
1 'polypeptide(L)'
;MALVLGEPRVNEIPSLTSYHNVFVLEHNRLANKLKDYYPDNEEAFQQTRKLLIGIMQKIVYDEFLPAFLSPTAMKKNKLASSNKYKYESKLDPTAANVFGIAFRYV
;
A
#
# COMPACT_ATOMS: atom_id res chain seq x y z
N MET A 1 23.93 -11.44 -3.91
CA MET A 1 23.11 -11.52 -2.67
C MET A 1 21.69 -11.12 -3.04
N ALA A 2 20.70 -11.99 -2.84
CA ALA A 2 19.30 -11.72 -3.17
C ALA A 2 18.60 -11.06 -1.98
N LEU A 3 17.67 -10.12 -2.23
CA LEU A 3 16.88 -9.50 -1.17
C LEU A 3 15.77 -10.46 -0.73
N VAL A 4 15.53 -10.51 0.59
CA VAL A 4 14.43 -11.27 1.21
C VAL A 4 13.46 -10.25 1.78
N LEU A 5 12.28 -10.13 1.16
CA LEU A 5 11.20 -9.22 1.56
C LEU A 5 9.87 -9.97 1.53
N GLY A 6 8.78 -9.30 1.91
CA GLY A 6 7.45 -9.93 2.03
C GLY A 6 6.84 -10.44 0.71
N GLU A 7 7.51 -10.26 -0.43
CA GLU A 7 7.04 -10.65 -1.75
C GLU A 7 8.20 -11.34 -2.51
N PRO A 8 7.99 -12.56 -3.07
CA PRO A 8 9.08 -13.40 -3.60
C PRO A 8 9.70 -12.90 -4.91
N ARG A 9 8.99 -12.03 -5.64
CA ARG A 9 9.42 -11.48 -6.94
C ARG A 9 10.21 -10.18 -6.79
N VAL A 10 10.55 -9.77 -5.56
CA VAL A 10 11.38 -8.59 -5.27
C VAL A 10 12.65 -8.49 -6.13
N ASN A 11 13.23 -9.61 -6.57
CA ASN A 11 14.46 -9.66 -7.37
C ASN A 11 14.22 -9.82 -8.89
N GLU A 12 12.98 -9.75 -9.39
CA GLU A 12 12.69 -9.94 -10.83
C GLU A 12 13.22 -8.79 -11.69
N ILE A 13 12.99 -7.54 -11.28
CA ILE A 13 13.47 -6.34 -11.99
C ILE A 13 14.00 -5.29 -11.01
N PRO A 14 15.12 -4.59 -11.32
CA PRO A 14 15.74 -3.64 -10.39
C PRO A 14 14.86 -2.48 -9.94
N SER A 15 13.91 -2.06 -10.78
CA SER A 15 12.94 -1.01 -10.44
C SER A 15 11.99 -1.48 -9.33
N LEU A 16 11.45 -2.70 -9.42
CA LEU A 16 10.64 -3.32 -8.38
C LEU A 16 11.43 -3.42 -7.07
N THR A 17 12.67 -3.90 -7.14
CA THR A 17 13.57 -3.96 -6.00
C THR A 17 13.74 -2.59 -5.33
N SER A 18 13.91 -1.55 -6.13
CA SER A 18 14.07 -0.18 -5.65
C SER A 18 12.83 0.31 -4.90
N TYR A 19 11.63 0.04 -5.42
CA TYR A 19 10.38 0.38 -4.73
C TYR A 19 10.27 -0.32 -3.37
N HIS A 20 10.55 -1.62 -3.29
CA HIS A 20 10.51 -2.32 -2.02
C HIS A 20 11.51 -1.75 -1.01
N ASN A 21 12.73 -1.43 -1.45
CA ASN A 21 13.75 -0.83 -0.57
C ASN A 21 13.30 0.52 0.00
N VAL A 22 12.63 1.36 -0.79
CA VAL A 22 12.09 2.64 -0.30
C VAL A 22 11.13 2.42 0.87
N PHE A 23 10.21 1.46 0.77
CA PHE A 23 9.25 1.19 1.85
C PHE A 23 9.90 0.59 3.11
N VAL A 24 10.95 -0.22 2.96
CA VAL A 24 11.70 -0.74 4.12
C VAL A 24 12.46 0.37 4.83
N LEU A 25 13.13 1.24 4.07
CA LEU A 25 13.83 2.39 4.63
C LEU A 25 12.86 3.34 5.34
N GLU A 26 11.69 3.58 4.74
CA GLU A 26 10.66 4.42 5.34
C GLU A 26 10.06 3.79 6.60
N HIS A 27 9.85 2.47 6.62
CA HIS A 27 9.44 1.76 7.84
C HIS A 27 10.45 2.01 8.97
N ASN A 28 11.74 1.79 8.72
CA ASN A 28 12.78 1.99 9.74
C ASN A 28 12.86 3.46 10.18
N ARG A 29 12.74 4.41 9.24
CA ARG A 29 12.73 5.84 9.53
C ARG A 29 11.54 6.23 10.43
N LEU A 30 10.36 5.65 10.19
CA LEU A 30 9.16 5.90 10.99
C LEU A 30 9.21 5.20 12.34
N ALA A 31 9.68 3.95 12.41
CA ALA A 31 9.85 3.21 13.65
C ALA A 31 10.78 3.93 14.63
N ASN A 32 11.88 4.48 14.14
CA ASN A 32 12.80 5.27 14.97
C ASN A 32 12.13 6.51 15.58
N LYS A 33 11.18 7.14 14.87
CA LYS A 33 10.41 8.28 15.39
C LYS A 33 9.30 7.86 16.33
N LEU A 34 8.71 6.68 16.10
CA LEU A 34 7.60 6.17 16.89
C LEU A 34 8.05 5.55 18.21
N LYS A 35 9.33 5.16 18.35
CA LYS A 35 9.90 4.63 19.60
C LYS A 35 9.78 5.58 20.79
N ASP A 36 9.77 6.89 20.56
CA ASP A 36 9.58 7.89 21.62
C ASP A 36 8.18 7.82 22.23
N TYR A 37 7.20 7.32 21.47
CA TYR A 37 5.79 7.20 21.88
C TYR A 37 5.41 5.76 22.25
N TYR A 38 6.05 4.78 21.61
CA TYR A 38 5.83 3.36 21.79
C TYR A 38 7.17 2.68 22.13
N PRO A 39 7.55 2.61 23.41
CA PRO A 39 8.86 2.08 23.81
C PRO A 39 9.01 0.58 23.58
N ASP A 40 7.90 -0.16 23.57
CA ASP A 40 7.91 -1.59 23.23
C ASP A 40 8.15 -1.79 21.73
N ASN A 41 9.06 -2.71 21.39
CA ASN A 41 9.47 -2.92 20.01
C ASN A 41 8.34 -3.49 19.13
N GLU A 42 7.51 -4.40 19.67
CA GLU A 42 6.41 -5.00 18.91
C GLU A 42 5.32 -3.96 18.66
N GLU A 43 4.98 -3.18 19.68
CA GLU A 43 4.02 -2.08 19.52
C GLU A 43 4.52 -1.04 18.50
N ALA A 44 5.77 -0.60 18.61
CA ALA A 44 6.37 0.33 17.66
C ALA A 44 6.33 -0.22 16.23
N PHE A 45 6.63 -1.51 16.04
CA PHE A 45 6.55 -2.17 14.75
C PHE A 45 5.12 -2.15 14.17
N GLN A 46 4.12 -2.53 14.97
CA GLN A 46 2.73 -2.58 14.51
C GLN A 46 2.16 -1.19 14.20
N GLN A 47 2.47 -0.17 15.02
CA GLN A 47 2.05 1.21 14.75
C GLN A 47 2.72 1.76 13.48
N THR A 48 4.01 1.48 13.32
CA THR A 48 4.76 1.87 12.11
C THR A 48 4.17 1.19 10.87
N ARG A 49 3.90 -0.12 10.94
CA ARG A 49 3.26 -0.88 9.86
C ARG A 49 1.89 -0.30 9.51
N LYS A 50 1.06 0.00 10.51
CA LYS A 50 -0.26 0.60 10.31
C LYS A 50 -0.19 1.95 9.59
N LEU A 51 0.75 2.82 10.00
CA LEU A 51 0.98 4.11 9.37
C LEU A 51 1.43 3.94 7.92
N LEU A 52 2.38 3.05 7.66
CA LEU A 52 2.90 2.80 6.32
C LEU A 52 1.84 2.23 5.36
N ILE A 53 0.95 1.37 5.85
CA ILE A 53 -0.22 0.89 5.09
C ILE A 53 -1.12 2.08 4.71
N GLY A 54 -1.38 3.01 5.63
CA GLY A 54 -2.14 4.23 5.35
C GLY A 54 -1.49 5.12 4.29
N ILE A 55 -0.17 5.28 4.34
CA ILE A 55 0.60 6.02 3.31
C ILE A 55 0.44 5.34 1.94
N MET A 56 0.62 4.01 1.87
CA MET A 56 0.46 3.26 0.63
C MET A 56 -0.96 3.38 0.07
N GLN A 57 -2.00 3.27 0.91
CA GLN A 57 -3.39 3.48 0.49
C GLN A 57 -3.60 4.89 -0.05
N LYS A 58 -3.03 5.92 0.59
CA LYS A 58 -3.14 7.30 0.12
C LYS A 58 -2.51 7.47 -1.26
N ILE A 59 -1.28 6.96 -1.47
CA ILE A 59 -0.61 6.99 -2.78
C ILE A 59 -1.48 6.29 -3.83
N VAL A 60 -2.05 5.13 -3.52
CA VAL A 60 -2.89 4.38 -4.46
C VAL A 60 -4.15 5.16 -4.85
N TYR A 61 -4.91 5.66 -3.87
CA TYR A 61 -6.22 6.28 -4.12
C TYR A 61 -6.15 7.75 -4.55
N ASP A 62 -5.11 8.49 -4.16
CA ASP A 62 -4.97 9.92 -4.46
C ASP A 62 -4.04 10.22 -5.64
N GLU A 63 -3.11 9.32 -5.97
CA GLU A 63 -2.12 9.58 -7.01
C GLU A 63 -2.21 8.55 -8.14
N PHE A 64 -2.08 7.26 -7.83
CA PHE A 64 -2.04 6.21 -8.85
C PHE A 64 -3.38 6.03 -9.58
N LEU A 65 -4.49 5.80 -8.85
CA LEU A 65 -5.79 5.57 -9.46
C LEU A 65 -6.30 6.77 -10.27
N PRO A 66 -6.16 8.04 -9.83
CA PRO A 66 -6.54 9.19 -10.65
C PRO A 66 -5.68 9.37 -11.91
N ALA A 67 -4.41 8.98 -11.87
CA ALA A 67 -3.54 8.99 -13.06
C ALA A 67 -3.88 7.84 -14.04
N PHE A 68 -4.35 6.71 -13.50
CA PHE A 68 -4.62 5.50 -14.28
C PHE A 68 -6.07 5.42 -14.83
N LEU A 69 -7.06 5.87 -14.06
CA LEU A 69 -8.48 5.79 -14.40
C LEU A 69 -9.03 7.13 -14.87
N SER A 70 -10.03 7.10 -15.76
CA SER A 70 -10.71 8.32 -16.17
C SER A 70 -11.48 8.97 -15.01
N PRO A 71 -11.67 10.30 -15.00
CA PRO A 71 -12.45 10.98 -13.97
C PRO A 71 -13.87 10.41 -13.82
N THR A 72 -14.48 9.96 -14.93
CA THR A 72 -15.79 9.31 -14.94
C THR A 72 -15.77 7.96 -14.20
N ALA A 73 -14.74 7.14 -14.42
CA ALA A 73 -14.58 5.86 -13.73
C ALA A 73 -14.32 6.06 -12.23
N MET A 74 -13.49 7.04 -11.86
CA MET A 74 -13.22 7.42 -10.47
C MET A 74 -14.51 7.82 -9.73
N LYS A 75 -15.34 8.67 -10.36
CA LYS A 75 -16.61 9.13 -9.79
C LYS A 75 -17.64 8.01 -9.71
N LYS A 76 -17.81 7.22 -10.78
CA LYS A 76 -18.77 6.11 -10.84
C LYS A 76 -18.52 5.08 -9.74
N ASN A 77 -17.26 4.73 -9.51
CA ASN A 77 -16.86 3.73 -8.53
C ASN A 77 -16.57 4.32 -7.13
N LYS A 78 -16.76 5.63 -6.94
CA LYS A 78 -16.53 6.33 -5.67
C LYS A 78 -15.15 6.03 -5.08
N LEU A 79 -14.08 6.21 -5.87
CA LEU A 79 -12.71 5.83 -5.50
C LEU A 79 -11.88 6.97 -4.89
N ALA A 80 -12.36 8.22 -4.90
CA ALA A 80 -11.61 9.34 -4.33
C ALA A 80 -11.54 9.25 -2.80
N SER A 81 -10.35 9.40 -2.20
CA SER A 81 -10.16 9.35 -0.74
C SER A 81 -10.99 10.40 0.02
N SER A 82 -11.38 11.50 -0.64
CA SER A 82 -12.24 12.55 -0.09
C SER A 82 -13.67 12.07 0.19
N ASN A 83 -14.07 10.92 -0.33
CA ASN A 83 -15.37 10.34 -0.05
C ASN A 83 -15.45 9.89 1.42
N LYS A 84 -16.66 9.98 2.00
CA LYS A 84 -16.91 9.44 3.34
C LYS A 84 -17.06 7.92 3.26
N TYR A 85 -15.97 7.19 3.48
CA TYR A 85 -16.00 5.75 3.62
C TYR A 85 -16.42 5.34 5.03
N LYS A 86 -17.28 4.32 5.12
CA LYS A 86 -17.55 3.59 6.36
C LYS A 86 -17.17 2.15 6.14
N TYR A 87 -16.60 1.52 7.16
CA TYR A 87 -16.32 0.09 7.11
C TYR A 87 -17.63 -0.68 6.96
N GLU A 88 -17.68 -1.60 6.00
CA GLU A 88 -18.82 -2.48 5.74
C GLU A 88 -18.35 -3.93 5.89
N SER A 89 -18.79 -4.61 6.95
CA SER A 89 -18.34 -5.99 7.25
C SER A 89 -18.84 -7.05 6.28
N LYS A 90 -19.86 -6.73 5.47
CA LYS A 90 -20.43 -7.64 4.47
C LYS A 90 -19.80 -7.50 3.08
N LEU A 91 -18.93 -6.51 2.89
CA LEU A 91 -18.22 -6.33 1.63
C LEU A 91 -17.21 -7.46 1.47
N ASP A 92 -17.19 -8.10 0.30
CA ASP A 92 -16.16 -9.09 -0.04
C ASP A 92 -14.86 -8.37 -0.44
N PRO A 93 -13.76 -8.50 0.35
CA PRO A 93 -12.49 -7.85 0.04
C PRO A 93 -11.60 -8.71 -0.88
N THR A 94 -12.09 -9.85 -1.36
CA THR A 94 -11.30 -10.81 -2.15
C THR A 94 -10.95 -10.23 -3.52
N ALA A 95 -9.69 -10.42 -3.94
CA ALA A 95 -9.29 -10.10 -5.29
C ALA A 95 -9.95 -11.07 -6.29
N ALA A 96 -10.82 -10.56 -7.15
CA ALA A 96 -11.49 -11.36 -8.17
C ALA A 96 -10.46 -11.98 -9.14
N ASN A 97 -10.66 -13.23 -9.55
CA ASN A 97 -9.75 -13.94 -10.46
C ASN A 97 -9.46 -13.15 -11.76
N VAL A 98 -10.49 -12.49 -12.31
CA VAL A 98 -10.36 -11.64 -13.51
C VAL A 98 -9.33 -10.53 -13.34
N PHE A 99 -9.16 -10.00 -12.13
CA PHE A 99 -8.19 -8.94 -11.84
C PHE A 99 -6.76 -9.40 -12.06
N GLY A 100 -6.44 -10.67 -11.73
CA GLY A 100 -5.11 -11.25 -11.93
C GLY A 100 -4.67 -11.34 -13.39
N ILE A 101 -5.61 -11.20 -14.34
CA ILE A 101 -5.34 -11.13 -15.78
C ILE A 101 -5.47 -9.68 -16.26
N ALA A 102 -6.53 -8.97 -15.88
CA ALA A 102 -6.80 -7.61 -16.35
C ALA A 102 -5.70 -6.61 -15.98
N PHE A 103 -5.14 -6.71 -14.76
CA PHE A 103 -4.11 -5.80 -14.27
C PHE A 103 -2.71 -6.04 -14.86
N ARG A 104 -2.54 -7.05 -15.73
CA ARG A 104 -1.26 -7.33 -16.41
C ARG A 104 -1.00 -6.42 -17.61
N TYR A 105 -2.05 -5.82 -18.17
CA TYR A 105 -1.97 -4.96 -19.35
C TYR A 105 -1.91 -3.48 -19.00
N VAL A 106 -1.58 -3.20 -17.73
CA VAL A 106 -1.43 -1.88 -17.13
C VAL A 106 0.06 -1.58 -17.00
#